data_AF-A0A7V4HW75-F1
#
_entry.id   AF-A0A7V4HW75-F1
#
_cell.length_a   1.000
_cell.length_b   1.000
_cell.length_c   1.000
_cell.angle_alpha   90.00
_cell.angle_beta   90.00
_cell.angle_gamma   90.00
#
_symmetry.space_group_name_H-M   'P 1'
#
loop_
_entity.id
_entity.type
_entity.pdbx_description
1 polymer ?
#
loop_
_entity_poly.entity_id
_entity_poly.type
_entity_poly.pdbx_seq_one_letter_code
_entity_poly.pdbx_strand_id
1 'polypeptide(L)'
;MAESRYSSSELDELLRNAELRDELEPYYDESISRVSVDRLPLAVENEYLASMLAWETAPIVPIFRWFEPELRPPRPSALNDADLHEILWDLIYKLYEKRIVLDFTDHLSDRELYTLIYRHILPAREKKIDPRTSFLHWDCASVGGDPEVWLRYYASEEERRAWAETYRQPLPPAAVPAFPRAMPGEPA
;
A
#
# COMPACT_ATOMS: atom_id res chain seq x y z
N MET A 1 -36.67 22.22 33.42
CA MET A 1 -36.49 21.00 32.61
C MET A 1 -35.84 21.46 31.32
N ALA A 2 -34.51 21.35 31.22
CA ALA A 2 -33.79 21.76 30.03
C ALA A 2 -34.05 20.71 28.96
N GLU A 3 -34.78 21.08 27.90
CA GLU A 3 -35.00 20.23 26.74
C GLU A 3 -33.64 19.88 26.13
N SER A 4 -33.43 18.58 25.88
CA SER A 4 -32.25 18.10 25.17
C SER A 4 -32.17 18.83 23.83
N ARG A 5 -31.18 19.72 23.70
CA ARG A 5 -30.96 20.56 22.51
C ARG A 5 -30.44 19.77 21.30
N TYR A 6 -30.22 18.47 21.46
CA TYR A 6 -29.64 17.57 20.47
C TYR A 6 -30.56 16.40 20.22
N SER A 7 -30.66 16.00 18.95
CA SER A 7 -31.28 14.73 18.55
C SER A 7 -30.46 13.54 19.06
N SER A 8 -31.08 12.36 19.17
CA SER A 8 -30.38 11.13 19.61
C SER A 8 -29.15 10.84 18.73
N SER A 9 -29.27 11.03 17.42
CA SER A 9 -28.17 10.80 16.48
C SER A 9 -27.01 11.78 16.69
N GLU A 10 -27.29 13.05 16.97
CA GLU A 10 -26.23 14.04 17.26
C GLU A 10 -25.52 13.73 18.58
N LEU A 11 -26.24 13.21 19.57
CA LEU A 11 -25.66 12.76 20.84
C LEU A 11 -24.73 11.56 20.62
N ASP A 12 -25.14 10.59 19.80
CA ASP A 12 -24.34 9.41 19.48
C ASP A 12 -23.03 9.80 18.76
N GLU A 13 -23.10 10.73 17.80
CA GLU A 13 -21.92 11.25 17.12
C GLU A 13 -20.98 12.02 18.06
N LEU A 14 -21.51 12.80 19.00
CA LEU A 14 -20.71 13.51 20.00
C LEU A 14 -20.00 12.53 20.97
N LEU A 15 -20.72 11.49 21.42
CA LEU A 15 -20.13 10.45 22.28
C LEU A 15 -19.02 9.72 21.53
N ARG A 16 -19.27 9.34 20.27
CA ARG A 16 -18.27 8.68 19.45
C ARG A 16 -17.03 9.54 19.22
N ASN A 17 -17.23 10.85 19.03
CA ASN A 17 -16.13 11.79 18.87
C ASN A 17 -15.24 11.84 20.12
N ALA A 18 -15.85 11.93 21.31
CA ALA A 18 -15.14 11.95 22.57
C ALA A 18 -14.31 10.67 22.78
N GLU A 19 -14.91 9.49 22.55
CA GLU A 19 -14.21 8.20 22.64
C GLU A 19 -12.99 8.14 21.72
N LEU A 20 -13.15 8.52 20.45
CA LEU A 20 -12.07 8.50 19.46
C LEU A 20 -10.92 9.42 19.87
N ARG A 21 -11.23 10.59 20.43
CA ARG A 21 -10.23 11.55 20.90
C ARG A 21 -9.47 11.03 22.13
N ASP A 22 -10.16 10.40 23.07
CA ASP A 22 -9.54 9.76 24.23
C ASP A 22 -8.62 8.61 23.80
N GLU A 23 -9.05 7.77 22.86
CA GLU A 23 -8.23 6.67 22.32
C GLU A 23 -7.01 7.16 21.53
N LEU A 24 -7.11 8.34 20.91
CA LEU A 24 -6.02 8.98 20.17
C LEU A 24 -5.05 9.76 21.06
N GLU A 25 -5.41 10.08 22.30
CA GLU A 25 -4.59 10.86 23.24
C GLU A 25 -3.14 10.34 23.35
N PRO A 26 -2.86 9.02 23.45
CA PRO A 26 -1.50 8.49 23.52
C PRO A 26 -0.64 8.75 22.27
N TYR A 27 -1.29 8.99 21.13
CA TYR A 27 -0.66 9.20 19.82
C TYR A 27 -0.63 10.68 19.41
N TYR A 28 -1.19 11.56 20.24
CA TYR A 28 -1.37 12.97 19.93
C TYR A 28 -0.04 13.73 19.83
N ASP A 29 0.30 14.23 18.65
CA ASP A 29 1.46 15.12 18.42
C ASP A 29 1.05 16.45 17.75
N GLU A 30 2.03 17.34 17.50
CA GLU A 30 1.78 18.64 16.85
C GLU A 30 1.10 18.52 15.47
N SER A 31 1.22 17.39 14.76
CA SER A 31 0.59 17.19 13.45
C SER A 31 -0.92 16.95 13.54
N ILE A 32 -1.40 16.33 14.64
CA ILE A 32 -2.82 16.11 14.92
C ILE A 32 -3.49 17.41 15.39
N SER A 33 -2.75 18.26 16.12
CA SER A 33 -3.22 19.59 16.57
C SER A 33 -3.48 20.58 15.42
N ARG A 34 -2.87 20.34 14.24
CA ARG A 34 -2.98 21.19 13.05
C ARG A 34 -4.24 20.94 12.23
N VAL A 35 -4.94 19.83 12.48
CA VAL A 35 -6.24 19.58 11.85
C VAL A 35 -7.28 20.41 12.61
N SER A 36 -7.53 21.64 12.13
CA SER A 36 -8.65 22.44 12.62
C SER A 36 -9.96 21.82 12.14
N VAL A 37 -10.44 20.83 12.89
CA VAL A 37 -11.70 20.11 12.65
C VAL A 37 -12.94 20.98 12.93
N ASP A 38 -12.75 22.20 13.41
CA ASP A 38 -13.77 23.19 13.79
C ASP A 38 -14.78 23.57 12.66
N ARG A 39 -14.68 22.95 11.47
CA ARG A 39 -15.55 23.19 10.31
C ARG A 39 -16.12 21.91 9.66
N LEU A 40 -15.83 20.71 10.18
CA LEU A 40 -16.39 19.47 9.63
C LEU A 40 -17.70 19.08 10.34
N PRO A 41 -18.67 18.46 9.62
CA PRO A 41 -19.74 17.73 10.28
C PRO A 41 -19.18 16.61 11.17
N LEU A 42 -19.76 16.40 12.35
CA LEU A 42 -19.26 15.43 13.35
C LEU A 42 -19.06 14.02 12.79
N ALA A 43 -19.97 13.53 11.94
CA ALA A 43 -19.83 12.21 11.33
C ALA A 43 -18.56 12.10 10.47
N VAL A 44 -18.24 13.14 9.70
CA VAL A 44 -17.02 13.20 8.85
C VAL A 44 -15.77 13.27 9.71
N GLU A 45 -15.83 14.07 10.78
CA GLU A 45 -14.76 14.12 11.77
C GLU A 45 -14.54 12.75 12.43
N ASN A 46 -15.60 12.04 12.82
CA ASN A 46 -15.52 10.72 13.42
C ASN A 46 -14.91 9.68 12.47
N GLU A 47 -15.27 9.71 11.18
CA GLU A 47 -14.63 8.87 10.15
C GLU A 47 -13.14 9.17 10.02
N TYR A 48 -12.76 10.44 10.05
CA TYR A 48 -11.36 10.86 9.99
C TYR A 48 -10.57 10.39 11.22
N LEU A 49 -11.08 10.65 12.43
CA LEU A 49 -10.45 10.23 13.68
C LEU A 49 -10.35 8.71 13.77
N ALA A 50 -11.39 7.98 13.34
CA ALA A 50 -11.35 6.53 13.29
C ALA A 50 -10.30 6.01 12.30
N SER A 51 -10.14 6.65 11.13
CA SER A 51 -9.11 6.29 10.15
C SER A 51 -7.70 6.55 10.69
N MET A 52 -7.50 7.67 11.39
CA MET A 52 -6.24 8.01 12.04
C MET A 52 -5.91 7.03 13.16
N LEU A 53 -6.87 6.68 14.01
CA LEU A 53 -6.68 5.70 15.08
C LEU A 53 -6.40 4.30 14.51
N ALA A 54 -7.13 3.89 13.47
CA ALA A 54 -6.89 2.63 12.78
C ALA A 54 -5.49 2.60 12.16
N TRP A 55 -5.02 3.72 11.61
CA TRP A 55 -3.64 3.86 11.22
C TRP A 55 -2.74 3.67 12.43
N GLU A 56 -2.80 4.52 13.47
CA GLU A 56 -1.86 4.47 14.61
C GLU A 56 -1.77 3.11 15.29
N THR A 57 -2.90 2.43 15.45
CA THR A 57 -2.98 1.13 16.14
C THR A 57 -2.69 -0.07 15.24
N ALA A 58 -2.66 0.10 13.90
CA ALA A 58 -2.48 -1.01 12.98
C ALA A 58 -1.12 -1.70 13.20
N PRO A 59 -1.11 -3.04 13.32
CA PRO A 59 0.11 -3.76 13.62
C PRO A 59 1.03 -3.81 12.39
N ILE A 60 2.33 -3.66 12.64
CA ILE A 60 3.37 -3.88 11.63
C ILE A 60 3.72 -5.38 11.62
N VAL A 61 3.26 -6.09 10.59
CA VAL A 61 3.45 -7.54 10.45
C VAL A 61 3.83 -7.94 9.02
N PRO A 62 4.57 -9.04 8.82
CA PRO A 62 4.90 -9.52 7.49
C PRO A 62 3.66 -9.75 6.62
N ILE A 63 3.71 -9.38 5.34
CA ILE A 63 2.59 -9.55 4.39
C ILE A 63 2.09 -10.99 4.33
N PHE A 64 2.96 -12.00 4.43
CA PHE A 64 2.51 -13.40 4.44
C PHE A 64 1.54 -13.75 5.60
N ARG A 65 1.54 -12.97 6.70
CA ARG A 65 0.62 -13.13 7.85
C ARG A 65 -0.71 -12.40 7.67
N TRP A 66 -0.92 -11.73 6.54
CA TRP A 66 -2.16 -11.02 6.27
C TRP A 66 -3.27 -11.98 5.80
N PHE A 67 -2.89 -13.21 5.46
CA PHE A 67 -3.72 -14.27 4.94
C PHE A 67 -4.11 -15.27 6.03
N GLU A 68 -5.29 -15.87 5.89
CA GLU A 68 -5.77 -16.95 6.75
C GLU A 68 -6.19 -18.12 5.85
N PRO A 69 -5.43 -19.24 5.82
CA PRO A 69 -4.16 -19.48 6.52
C PRO A 69 -3.00 -18.61 5.99
N GLU A 70 -1.89 -18.51 6.76
CA GLU A 70 -0.68 -17.76 6.35
C GLU A 70 -0.21 -18.20 4.95
N LEU A 71 0.18 -17.23 4.12
CA LEU A 71 0.56 -17.48 2.73
C LEU A 71 1.98 -18.08 2.66
N ARG A 72 2.06 -19.36 2.33
CA ARG A 72 3.32 -20.15 2.27
C ARG A 72 3.49 -20.78 0.88
N PRO A 73 3.84 -20.00 -0.15
CA PRO A 73 4.08 -20.56 -1.48
C PRO A 73 5.34 -21.45 -1.52
N PRO A 74 5.46 -22.37 -2.49
CA PRO A 74 6.66 -23.19 -2.67
C PRO A 74 7.92 -22.35 -2.92
N ARG A 75 9.10 -22.97 -2.79
CA ARG A 75 10.36 -22.29 -3.13
C ARG A 75 10.48 -22.16 -4.66
N PRO A 76 11.02 -21.04 -5.19
CA PRO A 76 11.18 -20.86 -6.64
C PRO A 76 11.99 -21.99 -7.31
N SER A 77 12.98 -22.55 -6.61
CA SER A 77 13.83 -23.64 -7.10
C SER A 77 13.13 -25.00 -7.18
N ALA A 78 11.97 -25.16 -6.55
CA ALA A 78 11.22 -26.41 -6.53
C ALA A 78 10.18 -26.48 -7.66
N LEU A 79 9.97 -25.39 -8.40
CA LEU A 79 8.94 -25.26 -9.43
C LEU A 79 9.59 -25.23 -10.82
N ASN A 80 9.00 -25.97 -11.75
CA ASN A 80 9.25 -25.76 -13.18
C ASN A 80 8.53 -24.48 -13.65
N ASP A 81 8.84 -24.00 -14.86
CA ASP A 81 8.32 -22.73 -15.35
C ASP A 81 6.79 -22.72 -15.56
N ALA A 82 6.19 -23.86 -15.94
CA ALA A 82 4.74 -23.97 -16.15
C ALA A 82 3.98 -23.89 -14.82
N ASP A 83 4.37 -24.67 -13.82
CA ASP A 83 3.76 -24.64 -12.49
C ASP A 83 4.01 -23.29 -11.80
N LEU A 84 5.17 -22.68 -12.05
CA LEU A 84 5.51 -21.37 -11.51
C LEU A 84 4.57 -20.29 -12.04
N HIS A 85 4.26 -20.29 -13.35
CA HIS A 85 3.34 -19.33 -13.95
C HIS A 85 1.95 -19.36 -13.28
N GLU A 86 1.38 -20.55 -13.13
CA GLU A 86 0.06 -20.72 -12.52
C GLU A 86 0.04 -20.25 -11.06
N ILE A 87 1.05 -20.64 -10.28
CA ILE A 87 1.15 -20.23 -8.87
C ILE A 87 1.41 -18.71 -8.76
N LEU A 88 2.20 -18.14 -9.66
CA LEU A 88 2.47 -16.70 -9.69
C LEU A 88 1.17 -15.91 -9.84
N TRP A 89 0.31 -16.27 -10.79
CA TRP A 89 -0.97 -15.57 -10.98
C TRP A 89 -1.92 -15.74 -9.79
N ASP A 90 -2.00 -16.93 -9.22
CA ASP A 90 -2.75 -17.15 -7.97
C ASP A 90 -2.23 -16.25 -6.82
N LEU A 91 -0.90 -16.08 -6.69
CA LEU A 91 -0.33 -15.17 -5.71
C LEU A 91 -0.66 -13.70 -6.01
N ILE A 92 -0.60 -13.28 -7.27
CA ILE A 92 -0.93 -11.91 -7.68
C ILE A 92 -2.38 -11.59 -7.29
N TYR A 93 -3.32 -12.48 -7.58
CA TYR A 93 -4.73 -12.28 -7.21
C TYR A 93 -4.94 -12.28 -5.70
N LYS A 94 -4.29 -13.19 -4.96
CA LYS A 94 -4.33 -13.19 -3.49
C LYS A 94 -3.81 -11.88 -2.90
N LEU A 95 -2.71 -11.35 -3.42
CA LEU A 95 -2.18 -10.04 -3.01
C LEU A 95 -3.20 -8.94 -3.29
N TYR A 96 -3.81 -8.95 -4.48
CA TYR A 96 -4.83 -7.98 -4.85
C TYR A 96 -6.10 -8.07 -3.97
N GLU A 97 -6.53 -9.25 -3.55
CA GLU A 97 -7.63 -9.43 -2.57
C GLU A 97 -7.32 -8.78 -1.21
N LYS A 98 -6.03 -8.64 -0.87
CA LYS A 98 -5.55 -7.88 0.29
C LYS A 98 -5.23 -6.42 -0.04
N ARG A 99 -5.66 -5.95 -1.22
CA ARG A 99 -5.43 -4.61 -1.76
C ARG A 99 -3.95 -4.25 -1.86
N ILE A 100 -3.14 -5.23 -2.23
CA ILE A 100 -1.73 -5.03 -2.56
C ILE A 100 -1.61 -5.06 -4.08
N VAL A 101 -1.27 -3.93 -4.68
CA VAL A 101 -1.06 -3.77 -6.12
C VAL A 101 0.43 -3.83 -6.40
N LEU A 102 0.82 -4.55 -7.45
CA LEU A 102 2.21 -4.64 -7.90
C LEU A 102 2.39 -3.74 -9.12
N ASP A 103 3.18 -2.69 -8.96
CA ASP A 103 3.48 -1.74 -10.02
C ASP A 103 4.80 -2.09 -10.72
N PHE A 104 4.91 -1.72 -12.00
CA PHE A 104 6.15 -1.79 -12.78
C PHE A 104 6.77 -3.19 -12.85
N THR A 105 5.97 -4.18 -13.22
CA THR A 105 6.41 -5.58 -13.19
C THR A 105 6.98 -6.08 -14.53
N ASP A 106 6.62 -5.47 -15.66
CA ASP A 106 6.87 -5.97 -17.03
C ASP A 106 8.35 -6.22 -17.41
N HIS A 107 9.31 -5.69 -16.65
CA HIS A 107 10.73 -5.94 -16.88
C HIS A 107 11.20 -7.30 -16.33
N LEU A 108 10.42 -7.92 -15.44
CA LEU A 108 10.73 -9.19 -14.78
C LEU A 108 10.11 -10.36 -15.53
N SER A 109 10.84 -11.46 -15.73
CA SER A 109 10.21 -12.74 -16.10
C SER A 109 9.33 -13.26 -14.95
N ASP A 110 8.47 -14.24 -15.22
CA ASP A 110 7.62 -14.87 -14.19
C ASP A 110 8.46 -15.38 -13.01
N ARG A 111 9.60 -16.01 -13.31
CA ARG A 111 10.51 -16.54 -12.28
C ARG A 111 11.12 -15.44 -11.43
N GLU A 112 11.46 -14.30 -12.04
CA GLU A 112 12.00 -13.15 -11.32
C GLU A 112 10.92 -12.48 -10.47
N LEU A 113 9.72 -12.24 -11.02
CA LEU A 113 8.59 -11.66 -10.28
C LEU A 113 8.17 -12.57 -9.11
N TYR A 114 8.06 -13.87 -9.35
CA TYR A 114 7.77 -14.84 -8.30
C TYR A 114 8.82 -14.83 -7.19
N THR A 115 10.10 -14.74 -7.57
CA THR A 115 11.21 -14.66 -6.62
C THR A 115 11.16 -13.35 -5.82
N LEU A 116 10.80 -12.24 -6.46
CA LEU A 116 10.60 -10.95 -5.81
C LEU A 116 9.48 -11.03 -4.77
N ILE A 117 8.31 -11.58 -5.15
CA ILE A 117 7.17 -11.79 -4.25
C ILE A 117 7.60 -12.66 -3.06
N TYR A 118 8.26 -13.78 -3.33
CA TYR A 118 8.67 -14.74 -2.30
C TYR A 118 9.68 -14.17 -1.30
N ARG A 119 10.72 -13.48 -1.79
CA ARG A 119 11.87 -13.07 -0.97
C ARG A 119 11.73 -11.69 -0.36
N HIS A 120 11.02 -10.78 -1.02
CA HIS A 120 10.97 -9.38 -0.63
C HIS A 120 9.56 -8.96 -0.20
N ILE A 121 8.54 -9.20 -1.02
CA ILE A 121 7.19 -8.68 -0.75
C ILE A 121 6.56 -9.44 0.43
N LEU A 122 6.48 -10.77 0.36
CA LEU A 122 5.85 -11.55 1.42
C LEU A 122 6.49 -11.35 2.81
N PRO A 123 7.83 -11.30 2.95
CA PRO A 123 8.48 -11.05 4.23
C PRO A 123 8.47 -9.58 4.67
N ALA A 124 8.14 -8.62 3.79
CA ALA A 124 8.12 -7.20 4.11
C ALA A 124 7.15 -6.92 5.26
N ARG A 125 7.63 -6.14 6.23
CA ARG A 125 6.88 -5.79 7.44
C ARG A 125 6.13 -4.50 7.18
N GLU A 126 4.87 -4.63 6.81
CA GLU A 126 4.01 -3.51 6.49
C GLU A 126 2.93 -3.30 7.54
N LYS A 127 2.42 -2.07 7.61
CA LYS A 127 1.33 -1.70 8.50
C LYS A 127 0.03 -2.28 7.93
N LYS A 128 -0.56 -3.25 8.63
CA LYS A 128 -1.80 -3.92 8.20
C LYS A 128 -3.01 -3.05 8.53
N ILE A 129 -3.28 -2.07 7.67
CA ILE A 129 -4.41 -1.14 7.79
C ILE A 129 -5.67 -1.80 7.21
N ASP A 130 -6.86 -1.37 7.66
CA ASP A 130 -8.11 -1.84 7.11
C ASP A 130 -8.16 -1.60 5.58
N PRO A 131 -8.37 -2.64 4.76
CA PRO A 131 -8.43 -2.54 3.31
C PRO A 131 -9.46 -1.51 2.79
N ARG A 132 -10.47 -1.11 3.56
CA ARG A 132 -11.52 -0.20 3.08
C ARG A 132 -11.01 1.18 2.63
N THR A 133 -9.81 1.58 3.06
CA THR A 133 -9.35 2.98 2.95
C THR A 133 -8.25 3.21 1.91
N SER A 134 -7.46 2.20 1.54
CA SER A 134 -6.33 2.39 0.62
C SER A 134 -5.86 1.09 -0.04
N PHE A 135 -5.10 1.23 -1.13
CA PHE A 135 -4.27 0.15 -1.68
C PHE A 135 -2.81 0.34 -1.25
N LEU A 136 -2.13 -0.77 -0.98
CA LEU A 136 -0.68 -0.79 -0.84
C LEU A 136 -0.07 -1.00 -2.22
N HIS A 137 0.59 0.02 -2.73
CA HIS A 137 1.33 -0.03 -3.99
C HIS A 137 2.76 -0.50 -3.74
N TRP A 138 3.13 -1.60 -4.38
CA TRP A 138 4.48 -2.13 -4.34
C TRP A 138 5.20 -1.84 -5.65
N ASP A 139 6.18 -0.94 -5.62
CA ASP A 139 7.04 -0.63 -6.76
C ASP A 139 8.06 -1.76 -6.99
N CYS A 140 7.85 -2.56 -8.04
CA CYS A 140 8.76 -3.63 -8.43
C CYS A 140 10.01 -3.15 -9.19
N ALA A 141 10.09 -1.88 -9.59
CA ALA A 141 11.26 -1.29 -10.23
C ALA A 141 12.25 -0.68 -9.20
N SER A 142 11.80 -0.35 -8.00
CA SER A 142 12.62 0.28 -6.94
C SER A 142 13.24 -0.73 -5.96
N VAL A 143 13.49 -1.97 -6.40
CA VAL A 143 14.03 -3.02 -5.51
C VAL A 143 15.45 -2.67 -5.09
N GLY A 144 15.62 -2.30 -3.82
CA GLY A 144 16.91 -1.88 -3.26
C GLY A 144 17.22 -0.38 -3.42
N GLY A 145 16.26 0.43 -3.89
CA GLY A 145 16.41 1.89 -4.03
C GLY A 145 17.26 2.32 -5.23
N ASP A 146 17.52 1.41 -6.17
CA ASP A 146 18.24 1.70 -7.40
C ASP A 146 17.28 2.24 -8.47
N PRO A 147 17.45 3.48 -8.97
CA PRO A 147 16.60 4.04 -10.01
C PRO A 147 16.87 3.46 -11.40
N GLU A 148 17.87 2.60 -11.59
CA GLU A 148 18.27 2.10 -12.91
C GLU A 148 17.12 1.44 -13.67
N VAL A 149 16.35 0.56 -13.02
CA VAL A 149 15.23 -0.15 -13.64
C VAL A 149 14.12 0.83 -14.03
N TRP A 150 13.77 1.75 -13.13
CA TRP A 150 12.79 2.81 -13.40
C TRP A 150 13.19 3.64 -14.62
N LEU A 151 14.43 4.16 -14.60
CA LEU A 151 14.95 5.00 -15.67
C LEU A 151 15.00 4.24 -17.00
N ARG A 152 15.37 2.96 -16.98
CA ARG A 152 15.52 2.14 -18.18
C ARG A 152 14.19 1.82 -18.85
N TYR A 153 13.17 1.47 -18.09
CA TYR A 153 11.97 0.81 -18.60
C TYR A 153 10.68 1.62 -18.51
N TYR A 154 10.58 2.56 -17.57
CA TYR A 154 9.29 3.17 -17.22
C TYR A 154 9.31 4.70 -17.20
N ALA A 155 10.47 5.30 -16.92
CA ALA A 155 10.62 6.75 -16.93
C ALA A 155 10.42 7.32 -18.34
N SER A 156 9.65 8.39 -18.43
CA SER A 156 9.54 9.21 -19.62
C SER A 156 10.88 9.90 -19.95
N GLU A 157 11.00 10.36 -21.19
CA GLU A 157 12.19 11.11 -21.62
C GLU A 157 12.38 12.41 -20.81
N GLU A 158 11.28 13.03 -20.38
CA GLU A 158 11.29 14.23 -19.53
C GLU A 158 11.85 13.92 -18.14
N GLU A 159 11.38 12.86 -17.50
CA GLU A 159 11.88 12.40 -16.19
C GLU A 159 13.35 11.99 -16.27
N ARG A 160 13.75 11.28 -17.34
CA ARG A 160 15.15 10.90 -17.59
C ARG A 160 16.05 12.12 -17.71
N ARG A 161 15.64 13.14 -18.47
CA ARG A 161 16.41 14.40 -18.59
C ARG A 161 16.52 15.13 -17.24
N ALA A 162 15.40 15.28 -16.52
CA ALA A 162 15.39 15.93 -15.22
C ALA A 162 16.31 15.22 -14.21
N TRP A 163 16.33 13.87 -14.22
CA TRP A 163 17.23 13.08 -13.39
C TRP A 163 18.70 13.31 -13.77
N ALA A 164 19.03 13.28 -15.06
CA ALA A 164 20.40 13.51 -15.53
C ALA A 164 20.91 14.91 -15.17
N GLU A 165 20.07 15.94 -15.27
CA GLU A 165 20.41 17.31 -14.89
C GLU A 165 20.66 17.44 -13.39
N THR A 166 19.81 16.80 -12.59
CA THR A 166 19.86 16.85 -11.12
C THR A 166 21.07 16.10 -10.57
N TYR A 167 21.28 14.86 -11.01
CA TYR A 167 22.28 13.96 -10.42
C TYR A 167 23.60 13.92 -11.20
N ARG A 168 23.64 14.46 -12.42
CA ARG A 168 24.82 14.50 -13.32
C ARG A 168 25.46 13.13 -13.51
N GLN A 169 24.65 12.07 -13.50
CA GLN A 169 25.06 10.69 -13.70
C GLN A 169 24.67 10.20 -15.10
N PRO A 170 25.39 9.21 -15.65
CA PRO A 170 25.04 8.64 -16.93
C PRO A 170 23.68 7.95 -16.85
N LEU A 171 22.81 8.21 -17.84
CA LEU A 171 21.53 7.53 -17.95
C LEU A 171 21.70 6.11 -18.50
N PRO A 172 21.00 5.11 -17.94
CA PRO A 172 20.93 3.80 -18.56
C PRO A 172 20.25 3.89 -19.94
N PRO A 173 20.59 3.02 -20.89
CA PRO A 173 19.93 3.00 -22.19
C PRO A 173 18.44 2.71 -22.01
N ALA A 174 17.58 3.50 -22.66
CA ALA A 174 16.14 3.23 -22.65
C ALA A 174 15.84 1.88 -23.33
N ALA A 175 14.93 1.10 -22.76
CA ALA A 175 14.53 -0.19 -23.27
C ALA A 175 13.05 -0.44 -23.00
N VAL A 176 12.41 -1.20 -23.89
CA VAL A 176 11.03 -1.66 -23.68
C VAL A 176 11.05 -2.86 -22.72
N PRO A 177 10.15 -2.93 -21.73
CA PRO A 177 10.01 -4.10 -20.88
C PRO A 177 9.74 -5.38 -21.69
N ALA A 178 10.36 -6.49 -21.31
CA ALA A 178 10.35 -7.72 -22.11
C ALA A 178 9.09 -8.58 -21.92
N PHE A 179 8.35 -8.40 -20.81
CA PHE A 179 7.30 -9.31 -20.37
C PHE A 179 6.01 -8.56 -20.02
N PRO A 180 5.35 -7.89 -20.99
CA PRO A 180 4.14 -7.12 -20.74
C PRO A 180 3.03 -7.99 -20.16
N ARG A 181 2.37 -7.53 -19.09
CA ARG A 181 1.24 -8.25 -18.48
C ARG A 181 0.12 -7.33 -18.00
N ALA A 182 -1.10 -7.87 -17.98
CA ALA A 182 -2.28 -7.19 -17.47
C ALA A 182 -2.43 -7.47 -15.97
N MET A 183 -1.80 -6.63 -15.13
CA MET A 183 -1.93 -6.74 -13.67
C MET A 183 -3.30 -6.28 -13.19
N PRO A 184 -3.86 -6.88 -12.11
CA PRO A 184 -4.99 -6.30 -11.42
C PRO A 184 -4.54 -4.98 -10.76
N GLY A 185 -5.27 -3.90 -11.03
CA GLY A 185 -4.99 -2.56 -10.51
C GLY A 185 -6.19 -1.99 -9.77
N GLU A 186 -5.97 -0.89 -9.05
CA GLU A 186 -7.05 -0.14 -8.39
C GLU A 186 -8.13 0.27 -9.42
N PRO A 187 -9.42 0.07 -9.13
CA PRO A 187 -10.49 0.53 -10.01
C PRO A 187 -10.47 2.06 -10.13
N ALA A 188 -10.53 2.55 -11.37
CA ALA A 188 -10.55 3.97 -11.72
C ALA A 188 -11.83 4.70 -11.31
#